data_AF-A0A976PH18-F1
#
_entry.id   AF-A0A976PH18-F1
#
_cell.length_a   1.000
_cell.length_b   1.000
_cell.length_c   1.000
_cell.angle_alpha   90.00
_cell.angle_beta   90.00
_cell.angle_gamma   90.00
#
_symmetry.space_group_name_H-M   'P 1'
#
loop_
_entity.id
_entity.type
_entity.pdbx_description
1 polymer ?
#
loop_
_entity_poly.entity_id
_entity_poly.type
_entity_poly.pdbx_seq_one_letter_code
_entity_poly.pdbx_strand_id
1 'polypeptide(L)'
;MKTIYSLKDIVQNAFEKSPYYRNLYEGCDLSNFESLPLINQEDFWKANTYHDNKLLTGPITNGVVFKSGGTTGNPKFSAFTKTEWETFTHEFGDGMAFNGLKEGDRVGNLFYSGDLYASFLFITKSLELCPVPCTHFPMTGAMEMSEVVKTIEEYNINVSEQ
;
A
#
# COMPACT_ATOMS: atom_id res chain seq x y z
N MET A 1 -10.60 8.58 15.25
CA MET A 1 -9.56 7.68 14.74
C MET A 1 -8.84 7.09 15.95
N LYS A 2 -8.94 5.79 16.20
CA LYS A 2 -8.29 5.14 17.33
C LYS A 2 -6.95 4.61 16.82
N THR A 3 -5.84 5.20 17.25
CA THR A 3 -4.50 4.74 16.83
C THR A 3 -4.26 3.37 17.47
N ILE A 4 -4.03 2.35 16.65
CA ILE A 4 -3.81 0.96 17.10
C ILE A 4 -2.47 0.85 17.84
N TYR A 5 -1.48 1.65 17.45
CA TYR A 5 -0.14 1.68 18.03
C TYR A 5 0.23 3.12 18.43
N SER A 6 0.95 3.29 19.53
CA SER A 6 1.51 4.58 19.90
C SER A 6 2.74 4.91 19.04
N LEU A 7 3.13 6.18 18.98
CA LEU A 7 4.38 6.60 18.35
C LEU A 7 5.57 5.80 18.91
N LYS A 8 5.64 5.70 20.25
CA LYS A 8 6.71 4.99 20.94
C LYS A 8 6.79 3.53 20.49
N ASP A 9 5.65 2.84 20.37
CA ASP A 9 5.63 1.43 19.95
C ASP A 9 6.19 1.26 18.53
N ILE A 10 5.77 2.13 17.61
CA ILE A 10 6.21 2.08 16.20
C ILE A 10 7.72 2.35 16.10
N VAL A 11 8.18 3.43 16.76
CA VAL A 11 9.59 3.86 16.71
C VAL A 11 10.51 2.87 17.41
N GLN A 12 10.10 2.36 18.59
CA GLN A 12 10.84 1.34 19.32
C GLN A 12 10.98 0.05 18.49
N ASN A 13 9.90 -0.42 17.87
CA ASN A 13 9.94 -1.62 17.04
C ASN A 13 10.88 -1.43 15.83
N ALA A 14 10.86 -0.25 15.20
CA ALA A 14 11.79 0.07 14.12
C ALA A 14 13.24 0.09 14.61
N PHE A 15 13.53 0.79 15.71
CA PHE A 15 14.86 0.88 16.32
C PHE A 15 15.44 -0.50 16.69
N GLU A 16 14.62 -1.37 17.28
CA GLU A 16 15.07 -2.70 17.71
C GLU A 16 15.38 -3.62 16.52
N LYS A 17 14.57 -3.58 15.48
CA LYS A 17 14.57 -4.61 14.44
C LYS A 17 15.22 -4.19 13.12
N SER A 18 15.22 -2.90 12.79
CA SER A 18 15.83 -2.39 11.57
C SER A 18 17.22 -1.83 11.84
N PRO A 19 18.27 -2.34 11.17
CA PRO A 19 19.61 -1.74 11.25
C PRO A 19 19.67 -0.25 10.89
N TYR A 20 18.89 0.18 9.88
CA TYR A 20 18.84 1.58 9.48
C TYR A 20 18.27 2.48 10.59
N TYR A 21 17.10 2.14 11.12
CA TYR A 21 16.46 2.94 12.17
C TYR A 21 17.21 2.88 13.50
N ARG A 22 17.90 1.77 13.80
CA ARG A 22 18.79 1.68 14.95
C ARG A 22 19.88 2.73 14.92
N ASN A 23 20.54 2.85 13.76
CA ASN A 23 21.61 3.85 13.58
C ASN A 23 21.04 5.27 13.52
N LEU A 24 19.89 5.46 12.86
CA LEU A 24 19.28 6.77 12.72
C LEU A 24 18.81 7.35 14.06
N TYR A 25 18.29 6.52 14.96
CA TYR A 25 17.73 6.96 16.25
C TYR A 25 18.64 6.66 17.45
N GLU A 26 19.92 6.36 17.21
CA GLU A 26 20.89 6.15 18.28
C GLU A 26 21.00 7.39 19.17
N GLY A 27 20.73 7.22 20.47
CA GLY A 27 20.77 8.31 21.45
C GLY A 27 19.57 9.27 21.43
N CYS A 28 18.55 9.03 20.60
CA CYS A 28 17.32 9.83 20.57
C CYS A 28 16.32 9.41 21.66
N ASP A 29 15.42 10.33 22.04
CA ASP A 29 14.24 9.98 22.83
C ASP A 29 13.14 9.45 21.90
N LEU A 30 13.03 8.12 21.83
CA LEU A 30 12.08 7.44 20.94
C LEU A 30 10.60 7.73 21.24
N SER A 31 10.29 8.38 22.37
CA SER A 31 8.94 8.79 22.72
C SER A 31 8.59 10.22 22.28
N ASN A 32 9.60 11.02 21.91
CA ASN A 32 9.42 12.41 21.51
C ASN A 32 9.59 12.57 19.99
N PHE A 33 8.48 12.77 19.28
CA PHE A 33 8.45 12.96 17.83
C PHE A 33 9.40 14.05 17.33
N GLU A 34 9.50 15.17 18.07
CA GLU A 34 10.28 16.34 17.69
C GLU A 34 11.80 16.09 17.83
N SER A 35 12.17 15.08 18.61
CA SER A 35 13.58 14.68 18.80
C SER A 35 14.07 13.70 17.74
N LEU A 36 13.17 13.13 16.93
CA LEU A 36 13.52 12.14 15.93
C LEU A 36 14.09 12.84 14.68
N PRO A 37 15.30 12.48 14.22
CA PRO A 37 15.86 13.02 13.00
C PRO A 37 15.01 12.63 11.79
N LEU A 38 14.93 13.56 10.82
CA LEU A 38 14.27 13.32 9.55
C LEU A 38 15.05 12.29 8.72
N ILE A 39 14.30 11.43 8.03
CA ILE A 39 14.85 10.43 7.13
C ILE A 39 15.44 11.13 5.90
N ASN A 40 16.71 10.84 5.59
CA ASN A 40 17.29 11.19 4.30
C ASN A 40 16.75 10.24 3.22
N GLN A 41 16.11 10.79 2.19
CA GLN A 41 15.45 9.99 1.16
C GLN A 41 16.44 9.15 0.33
N GLU A 42 17.62 9.68 0.03
CA GLU A 42 18.63 8.96 -0.77
C GLU A 42 19.18 7.77 0.02
N ASP A 43 19.53 7.97 1.28
CA ASP A 43 20.05 6.91 2.15
C ASP A 43 18.99 5.83 2.42
N PHE A 44 17.73 6.24 2.60
CA PHE A 44 16.61 5.31 2.76
C PHE A 44 16.48 4.39 1.55
N TRP A 45 16.46 4.92 0.33
CA TRP A 45 16.31 4.08 -0.87
C TRP A 45 17.56 3.24 -1.15
N LYS A 46 18.76 3.71 -0.82
CA LYS A 46 19.99 2.89 -0.86
C LYS A 46 19.91 1.70 0.10
N ALA A 47 19.27 1.88 1.26
CA ALA A 47 19.05 0.83 2.26
C ALA A 47 17.87 -0.11 1.92
N ASN A 48 17.03 0.24 0.94
CA ASN A 48 15.80 -0.46 0.58
C ASN A 48 15.94 -1.39 -0.64
N THR A 49 16.83 -2.36 -0.54
CA THR A 49 17.07 -3.35 -1.59
C THR A 49 16.35 -4.66 -1.28
N TYR A 50 16.09 -5.49 -2.30
CA TYR A 50 15.51 -6.83 -2.05
C TYR A 50 16.50 -7.74 -1.31
N HIS A 51 17.76 -7.71 -1.74
CA HIS A 51 18.88 -8.36 -1.04
C HIS A 51 19.50 -7.39 -0.05
N ASP A 52 19.90 -7.84 1.13
CA ASP A 52 20.58 -7.03 2.15
C ASP A 52 19.81 -5.80 2.67
N ASN A 53 18.47 -5.84 2.62
CA ASN A 53 17.63 -4.77 3.12
C ASN A 53 17.98 -4.40 4.57
N LYS A 54 18.12 -3.10 4.86
CA LYS A 54 18.43 -2.59 6.20
C LYS A 54 17.24 -1.91 6.89
N LEU A 55 16.12 -1.77 6.20
CA LEU A 55 14.89 -1.12 6.69
C LEU A 55 13.88 -2.10 7.30
N LEU A 56 13.79 -3.31 6.76
CA LEU A 56 12.80 -4.28 7.21
C LEU A 56 12.99 -4.64 8.68
N THR A 57 11.87 -4.80 9.38
CA THR A 57 11.82 -5.22 10.79
C THR A 57 11.62 -6.73 10.94
N GLY A 58 11.72 -7.49 9.84
CA GLY A 58 11.53 -8.94 9.81
C GLY A 58 11.81 -9.51 8.42
N PRO A 59 11.90 -10.84 8.28
CA PRO A 59 12.16 -11.48 7.00
C PRO A 59 10.92 -11.50 6.10
N ILE A 60 11.12 -11.49 4.79
CA ILE A 60 10.04 -11.60 3.79
C ILE A 60 9.75 -13.09 3.55
N THR A 61 8.90 -13.69 4.37
CA THR A 61 8.58 -15.13 4.27
C THR A 61 7.10 -15.41 4.01
N ASN A 62 6.21 -14.46 4.35
CA ASN A 62 4.77 -14.63 4.22
C ASN A 62 4.09 -13.29 3.96
N GLY A 63 3.65 -13.05 2.72
CA GLY A 63 2.99 -11.80 2.33
C GLY A 63 3.15 -11.49 0.85
N VAL A 64 3.30 -10.21 0.52
CA VAL A 64 3.37 -9.72 -0.85
C VAL A 64 4.50 -8.72 -1.03
N VAL A 65 5.07 -8.71 -2.23
CA VAL A 65 6.14 -7.81 -2.64
C VAL A 65 5.69 -7.03 -3.87
N PHE A 66 5.93 -5.73 -3.82
CA PHE A 66 5.64 -4.78 -4.89
C PHE A 66 6.87 -3.96 -5.24
N LYS A 67 6.80 -3.33 -6.41
CA LYS A 67 7.77 -2.34 -6.86
C LYS A 67 7.09 -1.12 -7.46
N SER A 68 7.73 0.05 -7.38
CA SER A 68 7.23 1.24 -8.09
C SER A 68 7.46 1.16 -9.60
N GLY A 69 6.53 1.71 -10.38
CA GLY A 69 6.76 1.99 -11.81
C GLY A 69 7.76 3.13 -11.97
N GLY A 70 8.90 2.86 -12.61
CA GLY A 70 9.91 3.87 -12.90
C GLY A 70 10.91 3.38 -13.94
N THR A 71 11.08 4.15 -15.01
CA THR A 71 12.00 3.87 -16.13
C THR A 71 13.45 4.32 -15.87
N THR A 72 13.73 4.93 -14.71
CA THR A 72 14.98 5.65 -14.41
C THR A 72 15.96 4.90 -13.50
N GLY A 73 15.83 3.58 -13.34
CA GLY A 73 16.99 2.72 -13.04
C GLY A 73 17.03 2.00 -11.70
N ASN A 74 16.17 2.30 -10.71
CA ASN A 74 16.03 1.49 -9.49
C ASN A 74 14.58 1.50 -8.98
N PRO A 75 13.79 0.44 -9.24
CA PRO A 75 12.42 0.37 -8.76
C PRO A 75 12.39 0.30 -7.22
N LYS A 76 11.56 1.14 -6.59
CA LYS A 76 11.39 1.19 -5.14
C LYS A 76 10.74 -0.10 -4.67
N PHE A 77 11.31 -0.73 -3.66
CA PHE A 77 10.83 -1.98 -3.10
C PHE A 77 9.80 -1.74 -2.00
N SER A 78 8.72 -2.51 -1.98
CA SER A 78 7.74 -2.50 -0.88
C SER A 78 7.33 -3.92 -0.55
N ALA A 79 7.50 -4.33 0.71
CA ALA A 79 7.10 -5.63 1.20
C ALA A 79 6.10 -5.46 2.33
N PHE A 80 5.08 -6.31 2.32
CA PHE A 80 4.08 -6.39 3.36
C PHE A 80 4.00 -7.85 3.80
N THR A 81 4.01 -8.09 5.10
CA THR A 81 3.53 -9.38 5.63
C THR A 81 2.06 -9.56 5.26
N LYS A 82 1.57 -10.81 5.31
CA LYS A 82 0.15 -11.10 5.07
C LYS A 82 -0.76 -10.24 5.96
N THR A 83 -0.48 -10.15 7.25
CA THR A 83 -1.27 -9.36 8.20
C THR A 83 -1.22 -7.87 7.91
N GLU A 84 -0.06 -7.32 7.53
CA GLU A 84 0.06 -5.91 7.15
C GLU A 84 -0.75 -5.61 5.89
N TRP A 85 -0.72 -6.50 4.89
CA TRP A 85 -1.49 -6.34 3.66
C TRP A 85 -3.00 -6.41 3.90
N GLU A 86 -3.47 -7.37 4.70
CA GLU A 86 -4.87 -7.51 5.11
C GLU A 86 -5.33 -6.28 5.89
N THR A 87 -4.52 -5.83 6.86
CA THR A 87 -4.84 -4.62 7.65
C THR A 87 -4.92 -3.40 6.75
N PHE A 88 -3.94 -3.22 5.86
CA PHE A 88 -3.88 -2.05 4.99
C PHE A 88 -5.07 -1.97 4.02
N THR A 89 -5.46 -3.09 3.43
CA THR A 89 -6.58 -3.16 2.49
C THR A 89 -7.94 -3.09 3.20
N HIS A 90 -8.05 -3.62 4.43
CA HIS A 90 -9.24 -3.45 5.27
C HIS A 90 -9.49 -1.98 5.60
N GLU A 91 -8.49 -1.28 6.16
CA GLU A 91 -8.62 0.14 6.52
C GLU A 91 -8.93 1.01 5.30
N PHE A 92 -8.38 0.67 4.13
CA PHE A 92 -8.72 1.38 2.90
C PHE A 92 -10.15 1.07 2.43
N GLY A 93 -10.62 -0.17 2.53
CA GLY A 93 -12.00 -0.55 2.25
C GLY A 93 -13.02 0.18 3.13
N ASP A 94 -12.73 0.32 4.43
CA ASP A 94 -13.50 1.17 5.35
C ASP A 94 -13.48 2.64 4.90
N GLY A 95 -12.32 3.11 4.47
CA GLY A 95 -12.15 4.45 3.88
C GLY A 95 -13.00 4.68 2.63
N MET A 96 -13.10 3.70 1.73
CA MET A 96 -13.94 3.80 0.53
C MET A 96 -15.42 4.01 0.90
N ALA A 97 -15.93 3.24 1.87
CA ALA A 97 -17.29 3.40 2.38
C ALA A 97 -17.49 4.78 3.03
N PHE A 98 -16.55 5.21 3.86
CA PHE A 98 -16.60 6.52 4.52
C PHE A 98 -16.59 7.68 3.51
N ASN A 99 -15.86 7.54 2.40
CA ASN A 99 -15.73 8.54 1.35
C ASN A 99 -16.86 8.49 0.30
N GLY A 100 -17.89 7.69 0.51
CA GLY A 100 -19.13 7.78 -0.23
C GLY A 100 -19.37 6.70 -1.28
N LEU A 101 -18.62 5.60 -1.25
CA LEU A 101 -19.03 4.37 -1.93
C LEU A 101 -20.34 3.86 -1.31
N LYS A 102 -21.31 3.49 -2.14
CA LYS A 102 -22.69 3.16 -1.74
C LYS A 102 -23.07 1.74 -2.13
N GLU A 103 -24.11 1.25 -1.45
CA GLU A 103 -24.68 -0.04 -1.77
C GLU A 103 -25.18 -0.07 -3.21
N GLY A 104 -24.77 -1.09 -3.96
CA GLY A 104 -25.12 -1.26 -5.37
C GLY A 104 -24.16 -0.57 -6.34
N ASP A 105 -23.15 0.15 -5.86
CA ASP A 105 -22.13 0.74 -6.75
C ASP A 105 -21.39 -0.34 -7.54
N ARG A 106 -20.99 0.03 -8.75
CA ARG A 106 -20.36 -0.81 -9.75
C ARG A 106 -19.04 -0.16 -10.10
N VAL A 107 -17.96 -0.72 -9.55
CA VAL A 107 -16.64 -0.11 -9.50
C VAL A 107 -15.75 -0.70 -10.59
N GLY A 108 -15.43 0.10 -11.59
CA GLY A 108 -14.42 -0.23 -12.61
C GLY A 108 -13.02 0.01 -12.07
N ASN A 109 -12.22 -1.04 -11.94
CA ASN A 109 -10.81 -0.95 -11.53
C ASN A 109 -9.91 -0.95 -12.76
N LEU A 110 -9.35 0.21 -13.09
CA LEU A 110 -8.55 0.48 -14.29
C LEU A 110 -7.05 0.60 -13.98
N PHE A 111 -6.61 0.25 -12.76
CA PHE A 111 -5.18 0.19 -12.47
C PHE A 111 -4.47 -0.93 -13.26
N TYR A 112 -3.20 -0.76 -13.58
CA TYR A 112 -2.41 -1.83 -14.21
C TYR A 112 -2.23 -3.03 -13.26
N SER A 113 -2.46 -4.22 -13.81
CA SER A 113 -2.22 -5.50 -13.13
C SER A 113 -0.92 -6.15 -13.61
N GLY A 114 -0.19 -6.78 -12.68
CA GLY A 114 1.08 -7.44 -12.97
C GLY A 114 2.30 -6.57 -12.69
N ASP A 115 3.47 -7.04 -13.15
CA ASP A 115 4.76 -6.34 -13.00
C ASP A 115 5.09 -5.87 -11.59
N LEU A 116 4.59 -6.58 -10.57
CA LEU A 116 4.74 -6.24 -9.16
C LEU A 116 4.15 -4.86 -8.80
N TYR A 117 3.23 -4.31 -9.60
CA TYR A 117 2.49 -3.10 -9.25
C TYR A 117 1.37 -3.42 -8.25
N ALA A 118 1.26 -2.57 -7.23
CA ALA A 118 0.35 -2.81 -6.12
C ALA A 118 -1.11 -2.45 -6.44
N SER A 119 -1.32 -1.37 -7.20
CA SER A 119 -2.61 -0.66 -7.21
C SER A 119 -3.81 -1.52 -7.60
N PHE A 120 -3.69 -2.34 -8.66
CA PHE A 120 -4.81 -3.19 -9.08
C PHE A 120 -5.20 -4.20 -8.00
N LEU A 121 -4.21 -4.87 -7.39
CA LEU A 121 -4.43 -5.83 -6.31
C LEU A 121 -4.88 -5.14 -5.02
N PHE A 122 -4.37 -3.95 -4.74
CA PHE A 122 -4.75 -3.11 -3.60
C PHE A 122 -6.25 -2.77 -3.65
N ILE A 123 -6.71 -2.22 -4.77
CA ILE A 123 -8.12 -1.87 -4.96
C ILE A 123 -9.00 -3.12 -4.95
N THR A 124 -8.57 -4.19 -5.63
CA THR A 124 -9.29 -5.48 -5.61
C THR A 124 -9.53 -5.96 -4.18
N LYS A 125 -8.48 -6.02 -3.36
CA LYS A 125 -8.57 -6.48 -1.97
C LYS A 125 -9.35 -5.52 -1.07
N SER A 126 -9.21 -4.22 -1.30
CA SER A 126 -9.95 -3.21 -0.53
C SER A 126 -11.45 -3.25 -0.82
N LEU A 127 -11.85 -3.50 -2.08
CA LEU A 127 -13.25 -3.71 -2.44
C LEU A 127 -13.81 -5.03 -1.88
N GLU A 128 -13.00 -6.11 -1.86
CA GLU A 128 -13.39 -7.38 -1.21
C GLU A 128 -13.67 -7.22 0.30
N LEU A 129 -12.96 -6.29 0.96
CA LEU A 129 -13.08 -6.02 2.40
C LEU A 129 -13.96 -4.80 2.70
N CYS A 130 -14.50 -4.12 1.69
CA CYS A 130 -15.33 -2.94 1.88
C CYS A 130 -16.63 -3.33 2.61
N PRO A 131 -17.03 -2.61 3.67
CA PRO A 131 -18.23 -2.95 4.43
C PRO A 131 -19.54 -2.64 3.68
N VAL A 132 -19.45 -1.90 2.56
CA VAL A 132 -20.61 -1.54 1.72
C VAL A 132 -20.71 -2.50 0.54
N PRO A 133 -21.89 -3.12 0.29
CA PRO A 133 -22.05 -4.04 -0.83
C PRO A 133 -21.89 -3.33 -2.18
N CYS A 134 -20.82 -3.63 -2.91
CA CYS A 134 -20.57 -3.12 -4.25
C CYS A 134 -20.09 -4.24 -5.17
N THR A 135 -20.11 -4.00 -6.48
CA THR A 135 -19.65 -4.95 -7.49
C THR A 135 -18.35 -4.46 -8.10
N HIS A 136 -17.30 -5.27 -8.01
CA HIS A 136 -16.01 -4.98 -8.61
C HIS A 136 -15.94 -5.49 -10.06
N PHE A 137 -15.58 -4.60 -10.99
CA PHE A 137 -15.29 -4.87 -12.40
C PHE A 137 -13.77 -4.73 -12.63
N PRO A 138 -13.01 -5.84 -12.65
CA PRO A 138 -11.56 -5.84 -12.79
C PRO A 138 -11.11 -5.57 -14.24
N MET A 139 -11.14 -4.30 -14.65
CA MET A 139 -10.94 -3.90 -16.05
C MET A 139 -9.48 -3.68 -16.46
N THR A 140 -8.55 -3.47 -15.52
CA THR A 140 -7.11 -3.24 -15.76
C THR A 140 -6.76 -2.09 -16.73
N GLY A 141 -5.66 -1.39 -16.46
CA GLY A 141 -5.17 -0.29 -17.32
C GLY A 141 -4.66 -0.74 -18.69
N ALA A 142 -4.63 -2.05 -18.95
CA ALA A 142 -4.22 -2.64 -20.22
C ALA A 142 -5.37 -2.79 -21.23
N MET A 143 -6.63 -2.54 -20.83
CA MET A 143 -7.76 -2.59 -21.76
C MET A 143 -7.69 -1.44 -22.78
N GLU A 144 -8.06 -1.73 -24.03
CA GLU A 144 -8.24 -0.71 -25.05
C GLU A 144 -9.37 0.25 -24.66
N MET A 145 -9.16 1.55 -24.88
CA MET A 145 -10.11 2.59 -24.42
C MET A 145 -11.53 2.41 -24.99
N SER A 146 -11.65 1.91 -26.22
CA SER A 146 -12.96 1.61 -26.81
C SER A 146 -13.69 0.48 -26.08
N GLU A 147 -12.97 -0.54 -25.60
CA GLU A 147 -13.55 -1.63 -24.81
C GLU A 147 -13.87 -1.17 -23.39
N VAL A 148 -13.07 -0.26 -22.82
CA VAL A 148 -13.37 0.37 -21.51
C VAL A 148 -14.72 1.08 -21.57
N VAL A 149 -14.92 1.98 -22.54
CA VAL A 149 -16.18 2.73 -22.71
C VAL A 149 -17.36 1.78 -22.91
N LYS A 150 -17.21 0.80 -23.82
CA LYS A 150 -18.25 -0.19 -24.08
C LYS A 150 -18.62 -0.99 -22.84
N THR A 151 -17.64 -1.42 -22.05
CA THR A 151 -17.84 -2.17 -20.81
C THR A 151 -18.55 -1.32 -19.75
N ILE A 152 -18.16 -0.05 -19.60
CA ILE A 152 -18.82 0.88 -18.67
C ILE A 152 -20.30 1.05 -19.03
N GLU A 153 -20.60 1.25 -20.31
CA GLU A 153 -21.98 1.39 -20.81
C GLU A 153 -22.78 0.08 -20.65
N GLU A 154 -22.23 -1.04 -21.11
CA GLU A 154 -22.90 -2.35 -21.09
C GLU A 154 -23.24 -2.80 -19.67
N TYR A 155 -22.32 -2.58 -18.73
CA TYR A 155 -22.50 -2.98 -17.34
C TYR A 155 -22.95 -1.84 -16.43
N ASN A 156 -23.26 -0.64 -16.93
CA ASN A 156 -23.67 0.51 -16.10
C ASN A 156 -22.70 0.79 -14.93
N ILE A 157 -21.40 0.79 -15.19
CA ILE A 157 -20.37 1.12 -14.19
C ILE A 157 -20.48 2.60 -13.83
N ASN A 158 -20.51 2.92 -12.53
CA ASN A 158 -20.78 4.27 -12.03
C ASN A 158 -19.66 4.84 -11.14
N VAL A 159 -18.66 4.05 -10.79
CA VAL A 159 -17.46 4.45 -10.04
C VAL A 159 -16.23 3.93 -10.77
N SER A 160 -15.18 4.76 -10.88
CA SER A 160 -13.92 4.41 -11.53
C SER A 160 -12.73 4.62 -10.59
N GLU A 161 -11.88 3.60 -10.46
CA GLU A 161 -10.60 3.63 -9.74
C GLU A 161 -9.46 3.50 -10.76
N GLN A 162 -8.54 4.47 -10.81
CA GLN A 162 -7.48 4.54 -11.83
C GLN A 162 -6.22 5.28 -11.37
#